data_AF-A0A921G9X5-F1
#
_entry.id   AF-A0A921G9X5-F1
#
_cell.length_a   1.000
_cell.length_b   1.000
_cell.length_c   1.000
_cell.angle_alpha   90.00
_cell.angle_beta   90.00
_cell.angle_gamma   90.00
#
_symmetry.space_group_name_H-M   'P 1'
#
loop_
_entity.id
_entity.type
_entity.pdbx_description
1 polymer ?
#
loop_
_entity_poly.entity_id
_entity_poly.type
_entity_poly.pdbx_seq_one_letter_code
_entity_poly.pdbx_strand_id
1 'polypeptide(L)'
;GVILDNGYKCKPANLKVLEVFDDSCEVEIEIFEGKFHQVKKMVEACNKKVTYLKRISIKGLALDRSLQLGDFRELTKEEFIDLTKEL
;
A
#
# COMPACT_ATOMS: atom_id res chain seq x y z
N GLY A 1 -0.60 -2.21 15.36
CA GLY A 1 0.17 -2.63 14.18
C GLY A 1 0.71 -4.02 14.41
N VAL A 2 1.04 -4.70 13.31
CA VAL A 2 1.62 -6.05 13.30
C VAL A 2 3.04 -6.02 13.86
N ILE A 3 3.46 -7.08 14.55
CA ILE A 3 4.84 -7.26 15.02
C ILE A 3 5.54 -8.17 14.00
N LEU A 4 6.70 -7.72 13.51
CA LEU A 4 7.52 -8.46 12.55
C LEU A 4 8.50 -9.39 13.30
N ASP A 5 9.07 -10.37 12.60
CA ASP A 5 9.98 -11.38 13.19
C ASP A 5 11.21 -10.79 13.90
N ASN A 6 11.63 -9.59 13.52
CA ASN A 6 12.72 -8.87 14.17
C ASN A 6 12.29 -8.11 15.44
N GLY A 7 11.07 -8.33 15.92
CA GLY A 7 10.49 -7.66 17.09
C GLY A 7 9.99 -6.24 16.82
N TYR A 8 10.11 -5.72 15.59
CA TYR A 8 9.63 -4.39 15.26
C TYR A 8 8.10 -4.35 15.23
N LYS A 9 7.51 -3.43 15.98
CA LYS A 9 6.07 -3.15 15.94
C LYS A 9 5.77 -2.06 14.91
N CYS A 10 5.11 -2.43 13.82
CA CYS A 10 4.64 -1.47 12.82
C CYS A 10 3.63 -0.48 13.42
N LYS A 11 3.54 0.71 12.82
CA LYS A 11 2.40 1.60 13.03
C LYS A 11 1.08 0.88 12.69
N PRO A 12 -0.05 1.29 13.27
CA PRO A 12 -1.36 0.84 12.81
C PRO A 12 -1.50 1.03 11.29
N ALA A 13 -2.20 0.11 10.65
CA ALA A 13 -2.51 0.14 9.23
C ALA A 13 -4.01 -0.14 9.08
N ASN A 14 -4.62 0.41 8.04
CA ASN A 14 -6.01 0.09 7.71
C ASN A 14 -6.00 -1.07 6.71
N LEU A 15 -6.91 -2.01 6.91
CA LEU A 15 -7.10 -3.14 6.01
C LEU A 15 -8.57 -3.22 5.61
N LYS A 16 -8.81 -3.35 4.31
CA LYS A 16 -10.12 -3.58 3.74
C LYS A 16 -10.07 -4.80 2.83
N VAL A 17 -10.97 -5.75 3.03
CA VAL A 17 -11.15 -6.87 2.11
C VAL A 17 -11.97 -6.39 0.92
N LEU A 18 -11.46 -6.59 -0.29
CA LEU A 18 -12.14 -6.22 -1.52
C LEU A 18 -12.90 -7.41 -2.09
N GLU A 19 -12.23 -8.56 -2.19
CA GLU A 19 -12.79 -9.79 -2.75
C GLU A 19 -12.16 -11.02 -2.08
N VAL A 20 -12.95 -12.08 -1.95
CA VAL A 20 -12.50 -13.37 -1.39
C VAL A 20 -12.75 -14.45 -2.42
N PHE A 21 -11.71 -15.24 -2.68
CA PHE A 21 -11.73 -16.40 -3.56
C PHE A 21 -11.56 -17.68 -2.72
N ASP A 22 -11.61 -18.84 -3.37
CA ASP A 22 -11.53 -20.14 -2.67
C ASP A 22 -10.20 -20.33 -1.91
N ASP A 23 -9.08 -19.88 -2.46
CA ASP A 23 -7.72 -20.08 -1.92
C ASP A 23 -6.96 -18.77 -1.64
N SER A 24 -7.56 -17.63 -1.95
CA SER A 24 -6.90 -16.32 -1.95
C SER A 24 -7.89 -15.18 -1.69
N CYS A 25 -7.37 -13.97 -1.45
CA CYS A 25 -8.20 -12.78 -1.32
C CYS A 25 -7.45 -11.55 -1.85
N GLU A 26 -8.23 -10.56 -2.28
CA GLU A 26 -7.73 -9.23 -2.60
C GLU A 26 -8.05 -8.29 -1.44
N VAL A 27 -7.02 -7.56 -0.98
CA VAL A 27 -7.13 -6.63 0.14
C VAL A 27 -6.44 -5.31 -0.21
N GLU A 28 -7.00 -4.23 0.29
CA GLU A 28 -6.37 -2.92 0.32
C GLU A 28 -5.74 -2.71 1.69
N ILE A 29 -4.45 -2.37 1.70
CA ILE A 29 -3.69 -2.10 2.94
C ILE A 29 -3.14 -0.68 2.86
N GLU A 30 -3.62 0.18 3.76
CA GLU A 30 -3.13 1.54 3.92
C GLU A 30 -2.12 1.59 5.08
N ILE A 31 -0.90 2.02 4.79
CA ILE A 31 0.19 2.14 5.77
C ILE A 31 0.64 3.60 5.91
N PHE A 32 1.08 3.96 7.12
CA PHE A 32 1.52 5.31 7.46
C PHE A 32 3.03 5.40 7.74
N GLU A 33 3.78 4.47 7.14
CA GLU A 33 5.24 4.39 7.13
C GLU A 33 5.71 3.53 5.94
N GLY A 34 6.99 3.61 5.56
CA GLY A 34 7.56 2.89 4.41
C GLY A 34 8.84 2.14 4.76
N LYS A 35 8.75 1.02 5.49
CA LYS A 35 9.91 0.18 5.82
C LYS A 35 10.21 -0.86 4.73
N PHE A 36 11.43 -1.39 4.73
CA PHE A 36 11.89 -2.37 3.74
C PHE A 36 11.02 -3.64 3.74
N HIS A 37 10.36 -3.90 2.59
CA HIS A 37 9.41 -4.99 2.38
C HIS A 37 8.29 -5.06 3.43
N GLN A 38 7.89 -3.91 3.99
CA GLN A 38 6.96 -3.85 5.12
C GLN A 38 5.67 -4.65 4.90
N VAL A 39 4.94 -4.37 3.81
CA VAL A 39 3.66 -5.06 3.54
C VAL A 39 3.86 -6.57 3.41
N LYS A 40 4.90 -7.02 2.72
CA LYS A 40 5.21 -8.45 2.57
C LYS A 40 5.46 -9.10 3.93
N LYS A 41 6.28 -8.47 4.77
CA LYS A 41 6.59 -8.96 6.13
C LYS A 41 5.40 -8.93 7.07
N MET A 42 4.53 -7.91 6.96
CA MET A 42 3.31 -7.83 7.75
C MET A 42 2.35 -8.97 7.42
N VAL A 43 2.18 -9.28 6.14
CA VAL A 43 1.32 -10.38 5.68
C VAL A 43 1.93 -11.74 6.06
N GLU A 44 3.25 -11.89 5.94
CA GLU A 44 3.99 -13.09 6.37
C GLU A 44 3.88 -13.34 7.87
N ALA A 45 4.00 -12.30 8.71
CA ALA A 45 3.77 -12.39 10.16
C ALA A 45 2.34 -12.82 10.52
N CYS A 46 1.39 -12.68 9.60
CA CYS A 46 0.02 -13.22 9.73
C CYS A 46 -0.13 -14.63 9.12
N ASN A 47 0.96 -15.33 8.80
CA ASN A 47 0.99 -16.64 8.14
C ASN A 47 0.30 -16.66 6.77
N LYS A 48 0.41 -15.57 6.01
CA LYS A 48 -0.11 -15.43 4.65
C LYS A 48 1.02 -15.03 3.70
N LYS A 49 0.79 -15.15 2.39
CA LYS A 49 1.78 -14.81 1.36
C LYS A 49 1.21 -13.79 0.38
N VAL A 50 1.98 -12.74 0.13
CA VAL A 50 1.68 -11.78 -0.94
C VAL A 50 2.05 -12.39 -2.28
N THR A 51 1.04 -12.61 -3.14
CA THR A 51 1.22 -13.13 -4.51
C THR A 51 1.33 -11.99 -5.53
N TYR A 52 0.64 -10.88 -5.28
CA TYR A 52 0.67 -9.66 -6.07
C TYR A 52 0.69 -8.44 -5.15
N LEU A 53 1.47 -7.41 -5.50
CA LEU A 53 1.53 -6.18 -4.74
C LEU A 53 1.63 -5.00 -5.69
N LYS A 54 0.63 -4.12 -5.65
CA LYS A 54 0.58 -2.89 -6.41
C LYS A 54 0.23 -1.74 -5.48
N ARG A 55 0.99 -0.65 -5.57
CA ARG A 55 0.62 0.61 -4.92
C ARG A 55 -0.35 1.35 -5.84
N ILE A 56 -1.55 1.64 -5.32
CA ILE A 56 -2.62 2.28 -6.08
C ILE A 56 -2.85 3.74 -5.68
N SER A 57 -2.29 4.18 -4.57
CA SER A 57 -2.39 5.56 -4.09
C SER A 57 -1.22 5.94 -3.18
N ILE A 58 -0.94 7.23 -3.08
CA ILE A 58 -0.08 7.86 -2.07
C ILE A 58 -0.76 9.17 -1.65
N LYS A 59 -1.09 9.32 -0.36
CA LYS A 59 -1.82 10.49 0.16
C LYS A 59 -3.11 10.70 -0.68
N GLY A 60 -3.36 11.90 -1.20
CA GLY A 60 -4.49 12.20 -2.08
C GLY A 60 -4.28 11.79 -3.55
N LEU A 61 -3.08 11.37 -3.94
CA LEU A 61 -2.79 10.98 -5.32
C LEU A 61 -3.17 9.51 -5.57
N ALA A 62 -4.18 9.28 -6.39
CA ALA A 62 -4.52 7.97 -6.91
C ALA A 62 -3.75 7.66 -8.21
N LEU A 63 -3.40 6.39 -8.41
CA LEU A 63 -2.82 5.93 -9.66
C LEU A 63 -3.85 6.07 -10.79
N ASP A 64 -3.47 6.81 -11.82
CA ASP A 64 -4.29 7.02 -13.01
C ASP A 64 -4.53 5.68 -13.73
N ARG A 65 -5.80 5.34 -13.93
CA ARG A 65 -6.22 4.07 -14.55
C ARG A 65 -5.97 4.04 -16.06
N SER A 66 -5.71 5.19 -16.68
CA SER A 66 -5.42 5.30 -18.11
C SER A 66 -3.95 5.03 -18.46
N LEU A 67 -3.04 5.11 -17.48
CA LEU A 67 -1.62 4.84 -17.69
C LEU A 67 -1.36 3.33 -17.85
N GLN A 68 -0.60 2.96 -18.88
CA GLN A 68 -0.13 1.58 -19.04
C GLN A 68 1.11 1.33 -18.16
N LEU A 69 1.48 0.06 -18.02
CA LEU A 69 2.68 -0.31 -17.28
C LEU A 69 3.93 0.26 -17.95
N GLY A 70 4.69 1.06 -17.21
CA GLY A 70 5.90 1.73 -17.71
C GLY A 70 5.65 3.19 -18.11
N ASP A 71 4.39 3.58 -18.29
CA ASP A 71 4.04 4.97 -18.58
C ASP A 71 4.15 5.85 -17.34
N PHE A 72 4.33 7.13 -17.58
CA PHE A 72 4.27 8.18 -16.57
C PHE A 72 3.58 9.42 -17.12
N ARG A 73 3.10 10.27 -16.21
CA ARG A 73 2.65 11.62 -16.53
C ARG A 73 3.17 12.59 -15.49
N GLU A 74 3.20 13.86 -15.87
CA GLU A 74 3.44 14.93 -14.91
C GLU A 74 2.27 15.06 -13.93
N LEU A 75 2.58 15.52 -12.71
CA LEU A 75 1.58 15.88 -11.72
C LEU A 75 0.88 17.17 -12.13
N THR A 76 -0.40 17.32 -11.81
CA THR A 76 -1.04 18.63 -11.87
C THR A 76 -0.53 19.51 -10.73
N LYS A 77 -0.75 20.83 -10.83
CA LYS A 77 -0.35 21.76 -9.77
C LYS A 77 -1.07 21.45 -8.46
N GLU A 78 -2.32 21.03 -8.53
CA GLU A 78 -3.16 20.68 -7.38
C GLU A 78 -2.65 19.40 -6.70
N GLU A 79 -2.32 18.37 -7.48
CA GLU A 79 -1.73 17.12 -6.97
C GLU A 79 -0.37 17.37 -6.30
N PHE A 80 0.48 18.19 -6.93
CA PHE A 80 1.77 18.56 -6.37
C PHE A 80 1.60 19.27 -5.02
N ILE A 81 0.74 20.30 -4.98
CA ILE A 81 0.45 21.05 -3.76
C ILE A 81 -0.12 20.13 -2.67
N ASP A 82 -1.05 19.23 -3.00
CA ASP A 82 -1.59 18.27 -2.03
C ASP A 82 -0.48 17.42 -1.42
N LEU A 83 0.43 16.87 -2.24
CA LEU A 83 1.52 16.02 -1.78
C LEU A 83 2.51 16.76 -0.88
N THR A 84 2.83 18.01 -1.19
CA THR A 84 3.86 18.78 -0.47
C THR A 84 3.35 19.56 0.73
N LYS A 85 2.04 19.68 0.94
CA LYS A 85 1.49 20.29 2.16
C LYS A 85 2.01 19.55 3.40
N GLU A 86 2.65 20.29 4.30
CA GLU A 86 2.97 19.82 5.65
C GLU A 86 1.68 19.53 6.43
N LEU A 87 1.76 18.55 7.34
CA LEU A 87 0.69 18.17 8.26
C LEU A 87 0.61 19.13 9.45
#